data_AF-A0A918QJD2-F1
#
_entry.id   AF-A0A918QJD2-F1
#
_cell.length_a   1.000
_cell.length_b   1.000
_cell.length_c   1.000
_cell.angle_alpha   90.00
_cell.angle_beta   90.00
_cell.angle_gamma   90.00
#
_symmetry.space_group_name_H-M   'P 1'
#
loop_
_entity.id
_entity.type
_entity.pdbx_description
1 polymer ?
#
loop_
_entity_poly.entity_id
_entity_poly.type
_entity_poly.pdbx_seq_one_letter_code
_entity_poly.pdbx_strand_id
1 'polypeptide(L)'
;MSEPYNPEPEGWPCLLSAEVDALLADLALPADVFGAIIAVTVQINETKGYVPGSTASARWPQQHRVPLGPDGSLGVAEYVIVADVPHCVRTRVQLY
;
A
#
# COMPACT_ATOMS: atom_id res chain seq x y z
N MET A 1 11.31 0.31 -37.55
CA MET A 1 11.79 0.78 -36.24
C MET A 1 10.76 0.33 -35.24
N SER A 2 10.95 -0.85 -34.67
CA SER A 2 10.07 -1.36 -33.61
C SER A 2 10.52 -0.71 -32.31
N GLU A 3 9.62 -0.04 -31.59
CA GLU A 3 9.92 0.48 -30.26
C GLU A 3 10.42 -0.67 -29.36
N PRO A 4 11.41 -0.43 -28.47
CA PRO A 4 11.83 -1.46 -27.55
C PRO A 4 10.66 -1.78 -26.63
N TYR A 5 10.20 -3.03 -26.68
CA TYR A 5 9.30 -3.61 -25.68
C TYR A 5 9.95 -3.41 -24.31
N ASN A 6 9.43 -2.47 -23.53
CA ASN A 6 9.79 -2.30 -22.13
C ASN A 6 8.87 -3.24 -21.35
N PRO A 7 9.36 -4.36 -20.81
CA PRO A 7 8.58 -5.12 -19.85
C PRO A 7 8.50 -4.27 -18.59
N GLU A 8 7.52 -3.36 -18.52
CA GLU A 8 7.02 -2.96 -17.20
C GLU A 8 6.73 -4.27 -16.46
N PRO A 9 7.29 -4.47 -15.26
CA PRO A 9 7.16 -5.75 -14.58
C PRO A 9 5.67 -6.09 -14.43
N GLU A 10 5.23 -7.14 -15.12
CA GLU A 10 3.92 -7.75 -14.92
C GLU A 10 3.89 -8.31 -13.48
N GLY A 11 3.45 -7.48 -12.53
CA GLY A 11 3.42 -7.85 -11.12
C GLY A 11 2.93 -6.71 -10.25
N TRP A 12 2.29 -7.05 -9.13
CA TRP A 12 1.77 -6.08 -8.17
C TRP A 12 2.94 -5.37 -7.46
N PRO A 13 3.12 -4.05 -7.67
CA PRO A 13 4.30 -3.34 -7.19
C PRO A 13 4.34 -3.12 -5.67
N CYS A 14 3.22 -3.32 -4.97
CA CYS A 14 3.16 -3.11 -3.52
C CYS A 14 3.63 -4.36 -2.77
N LEU A 15 4.84 -4.29 -2.23
CA LEU A 15 5.39 -5.29 -1.33
C LEU A 15 4.86 -5.08 0.08
N LEU A 16 4.64 -6.18 0.80
CA LEU A 16 4.24 -6.14 2.21
C LEU A 16 5.49 -6.26 3.09
N SER A 17 5.53 -5.52 4.19
CA SER A 17 6.46 -5.84 5.28
C SER A 17 6.08 -7.17 5.92
N ALA A 18 7.04 -7.84 6.58
CA ALA A 18 6.78 -9.08 7.29
C ALA A 18 5.68 -8.94 8.37
N GLU A 19 5.55 -7.76 8.98
CA GLU A 19 4.48 -7.46 9.94
C GLU A 19 3.10 -7.47 9.28
N VAL A 20 2.96 -6.86 8.10
CA VAL A 20 1.69 -6.81 7.37
C VAL A 20 1.35 -8.17 6.75
N ASP A 21 2.35 -8.91 6.30
CA ASP A 21 2.19 -10.30 5.83
C ASP A 21 1.66 -11.22 6.94
N ALA A 22 2.28 -11.15 8.13
CA ALA A 22 1.82 -11.90 9.30
C ALA A 22 0.39 -11.52 9.73
N LEU A 23 0.04 -10.23 9.66
CA LEU A 23 -1.32 -9.75 9.94
C LEU A 23 -2.35 -10.35 8.97
N LEU A 24 -2.04 -10.41 7.68
CA LEU A 24 -2.94 -10.98 6.66
C LEU A 24 -3.05 -12.51 6.73
N ALA A 25 -2.07 -13.18 7.33
CA ALA A 25 -2.10 -14.61 7.59
C ALA A 25 -2.91 -14.98 8.84
N ASP A 26 -3.28 -14.02 9.69
CA ASP A 26 -4.06 -14.26 10.90
C ASP A 26 -5.54 -14.51 10.58
N LEU A 27 -6.01 -15.73 10.85
CA LEU A 27 -7.42 -16.12 10.65
C LEU A 27 -8.39 -15.44 11.64
N ALA A 28 -7.88 -14.85 12.72
CA ALA A 28 -8.68 -14.05 13.63
C ALA A 28 -8.91 -12.62 13.12
N LEU A 29 -8.26 -12.20 12.02
CA LEU A 29 -8.42 -10.88 11.46
C LEU A 29 -9.87 -10.69 10.96
N PRO A 30 -10.59 -9.65 11.41
CA PRO A 30 -11.93 -9.36 10.91
C PRO A 30 -11.95 -9.18 9.38
N ALA A 31 -12.98 -9.73 8.72
CA ALA A 31 -13.06 -9.79 7.27
C ALA A 31 -13.14 -8.38 6.61
N ASP A 32 -13.75 -7.43 7.30
CA ASP A 32 -13.80 -6.02 6.90
C ASP A 32 -12.42 -5.36 6.94
N VAL A 33 -11.63 -5.63 7.99
CA VAL A 33 -10.25 -5.17 8.11
C VAL A 33 -9.38 -5.80 7.02
N PHE A 34 -9.47 -7.12 6.82
CA PHE A 34 -8.77 -7.79 5.73
C PHE A 34 -9.11 -7.16 4.37
N GLY A 35 -10.40 -7.00 4.08
CA GLY A 35 -10.88 -6.37 2.84
C GLY A 35 -10.36 -4.95 2.66
N ALA A 36 -10.38 -4.13 3.73
CA ALA A 36 -9.86 -2.77 3.69
C ALA A 36 -8.34 -2.71 3.44
N ILE A 37 -7.58 -3.66 4.02
CA ILE A 37 -6.15 -3.79 3.76
C ILE A 37 -5.92 -4.11 2.29
N ILE A 38 -6.61 -5.11 1.73
CA ILE A 38 -6.45 -5.48 0.31
C ILE A 38 -6.87 -4.33 -0.63
N ALA A 39 -8.00 -3.66 -0.35
CA ALA A 39 -8.47 -2.54 -1.16
C ALA A 39 -7.44 -1.39 -1.24
N VAL A 40 -6.85 -1.02 -0.10
CA VAL A 40 -5.78 -0.01 -0.07
C VAL A 40 -4.55 -0.47 -0.84
N THR A 41 -4.16 -1.75 -0.76
CA THR A 41 -3.02 -2.28 -1.52
C THR A 41 -3.27 -2.17 -3.03
N VAL A 42 -4.48 -2.48 -3.50
CA VAL A 42 -4.86 -2.29 -4.91
C VAL A 42 -4.76 -0.81 -5.30
N GLN A 43 -5.29 0.09 -4.47
CA GLN A 43 -5.28 1.53 -4.76
C GLN A 43 -3.86 2.11 -4.79
N ILE A 44 -2.98 1.67 -3.88
CA ILE A 44 -1.56 2.04 -3.88
C ILE A 44 -0.91 1.61 -5.21
N ASN A 45 -1.21 0.40 -5.69
CA ASN A 45 -0.70 -0.10 -6.96
C ASN A 45 -1.19 0.74 -8.15
N GLU A 46 -2.51 0.95 -8.25
CA GLU A 46 -3.13 1.70 -9.34
C GLU A 46 -2.60 3.14 -9.43
N THR A 47 -2.32 3.75 -8.29
CA THR A 47 -1.86 5.14 -8.21
C THR A 47 -0.34 5.27 -8.13
N LYS A 48 0.40 4.17 -8.26
CA LYS A 48 1.87 4.13 -8.13
C LYS A 48 2.35 4.80 -6.83
N GLY A 49 1.58 4.63 -5.74
CA GLY A 49 1.84 5.21 -4.43
C GLY A 49 1.22 6.60 -4.19
N TYR A 50 0.67 7.27 -5.18
CA TYR A 50 0.07 8.61 -5.00
C TYR A 50 -1.43 8.52 -4.72
N VAL A 51 -1.79 7.83 -3.62
CA VAL A 51 -3.19 7.57 -3.28
C VAL A 51 -3.91 8.88 -2.90
N PRO A 52 -5.08 9.19 -3.51
CA PRO A 52 -5.91 10.31 -3.09
C PRO A 52 -6.28 10.25 -1.60
N GLY A 53 -6.13 11.38 -0.90
CA GLY A 53 -6.37 11.44 0.54
C GLY A 53 -5.24 10.86 1.41
N SER A 54 -4.17 10.34 0.81
CA SER A 54 -2.96 10.02 1.57
C SER A 54 -2.22 11.27 2.03
N THR A 55 -1.56 11.17 3.18
CA THR A 55 -0.71 12.24 3.72
C THR A 55 0.74 11.81 3.73
N ALA A 56 1.62 12.60 3.12
CA ALA A 56 3.07 12.40 3.18
C ALA A 56 3.63 12.91 4.51
N SER A 57 4.64 12.23 5.04
CA SER A 57 5.39 12.67 6.21
C SER A 57 6.24 13.91 5.88
N ALA A 58 6.15 14.94 6.73
CA ALA A 58 6.95 16.17 6.56
C ALA A 58 8.46 15.91 6.71
N ARG A 59 8.86 14.88 7.47
CA ARG A 59 10.26 14.52 7.69
C ARG A 59 10.79 13.57 6.63
N TRP A 60 9.92 12.70 6.10
CA TRP A 60 10.28 11.72 5.09
C TRP A 60 9.21 11.67 4.00
N PRO A 61 9.31 12.52 2.97
CA PRO A 61 8.24 12.69 1.98
C PRO A 61 7.84 11.44 1.21
N GLN A 62 8.72 10.44 1.14
CA GLN A 62 8.46 9.14 0.54
C GLN A 62 7.55 8.25 1.40
N GLN A 63 7.38 8.56 2.69
CA GLN A 63 6.52 7.84 3.62
C GLN A 63 5.12 8.47 3.61
N HIS A 64 4.13 7.67 3.28
CA HIS A 64 2.73 8.07 3.16
C HIS A 64 1.85 7.29 4.11
N ARG A 65 0.74 7.91 4.52
CA ARG A 65 -0.32 7.29 5.31
C ARG A 65 -1.65 7.40 4.60
N VAL A 66 -2.45 6.34 4.63
CA VAL A 66 -3.77 6.28 4.01
C VAL A 66 -4.78 5.65 4.97
N PRO A 67 -6.00 6.20 5.09
CA PRO A 67 -7.05 5.65 5.93
C PRO A 67 -7.48 4.24 5.48
N LEU A 68 -7.89 3.40 6.44
CA LEU A 68 -8.52 2.10 6.20
C LEU A 68 -10.02 2.17 6.50
N GLY A 69 -10.82 1.61 5.58
CA GLY A 69 -12.27 1.73 5.63
C GLY A 69 -12.77 3.15 5.35
N PRO A 70 -14.09 3.36 5.36
CA PRO A 70 -14.69 4.68 5.19
C PRO A 70 -14.12 5.66 6.22
N ASP A 71 -13.57 6.78 5.74
CA ASP A 71 -12.99 7.86 6.55
C ASP A 71 -11.95 7.43 7.60
N GLY A 72 -11.30 6.27 7.41
CA GLY A 72 -10.29 5.75 8.35
C GLY A 72 -10.86 5.01 9.56
N SER A 73 -12.15 4.67 9.55
CA SER A 73 -12.84 3.95 10.64
C SER A 73 -12.16 2.66 11.11
N LEU A 74 -11.39 2.00 10.25
CA LEU A 74 -10.71 0.73 10.56
C LEU A 74 -9.22 0.90 10.89
N GLY A 75 -8.71 2.13 10.85
CA GLY A 75 -7.31 2.44 11.14
C GLY A 75 -6.58 3.16 10.00
N VAL A 76 -5.26 3.03 9.99
CA VAL A 76 -4.35 3.69 9.06
C VAL A 76 -3.30 2.71 8.55
N ALA A 77 -3.08 2.71 7.24
CA ALA A 77 -1.97 2.03 6.61
C ALA A 77 -0.83 3.01 6.32
N GLU A 78 0.40 2.56 6.55
CA GLU A 78 1.60 3.29 6.21
C GLU A 78 2.36 2.56 5.09
N TYR A 79 2.88 3.32 4.13
CA TYR A 79 3.66 2.78 3.04
C TYR A 79 4.75 3.76 2.59
N VAL A 80 5.75 3.26 1.89
CA VAL A 80 6.87 4.04 1.36
C VAL A 80 6.91 3.91 -0.15
N ILE A 81 7.03 5.03 -0.86
CA ILE A 81 7.29 5.07 -2.31
C ILE A 81 8.79 4.94 -2.54
N VAL A 82 9.24 3.85 -3.17
CA VAL A 82 10.66 3.65 -3.54
C VAL A 82 10.89 4.15 -4.98
N ALA A 83 11.92 4.98 -5.17
CA ALA A 83 12.30 5.49 -6.48
C ALA A 83 13.13 4.44 -7.23
N ASP A 84 12.60 3.89 -8.33
CA ASP A 84 13.33 3.45 -9.53
C ASP A 84 12.41 2.71 -10.53
N VAL A 85 11.32 2.12 -10.05
CA VAL A 85 10.09 1.68 -10.74
C VAL A 85 9.08 1.52 -9.58
N PRO A 86 7.75 1.77 -9.70
CA PRO A 86 6.94 2.00 -8.52
C PRO A 86 6.95 0.74 -7.68
N HIS A 87 7.66 0.71 -6.57
CA HIS A 87 7.68 -0.38 -5.62
C HIS A 87 7.27 0.26 -4.31
N CYS A 88 5.97 0.21 -4.01
CA CYS A 88 5.50 0.71 -2.73
C CYS A 88 5.73 -0.38 -1.70
N VAL A 89 6.33 -0.07 -0.56
CA VAL A 89 6.42 -1.04 0.53
C VAL A 89 5.42 -0.64 1.59
N ARG A 90 4.42 -1.49 1.87
CA ARG A 90 3.50 -1.27 2.98
C ARG A 90 4.21 -1.65 4.28
N THR A 91 4.61 -0.64 5.04
CA THR A 91 5.47 -0.82 6.20
C THR A 91 4.68 -1.23 7.43
N ARG A 92 3.45 -0.73 7.57
CA ARG A 92 2.67 -0.91 8.79
C ARG A 92 1.16 -0.79 8.57
N VAL A 93 0.39 -1.46 9.42
CA VAL A 93 -1.05 -1.25 9.59
C VAL A 93 -1.32 -0.99 11.07
N GLN A 94 -1.93 0.15 11.39
CA GLN A 94 -2.38 0.47 12.73
C GLN A 94 -3.91 0.43 12.75
N LEU A 95 -4.48 -0.57 13.41
CA LEU A 95 -5.92 -0.73 13.59
C LEU A 95 -6.41 0.09 14.79
N TYR A 96 -7.71 0.40 14.81
CA TYR A 96 -8.39 1.07 15.93
C TYR A 96 -9.20 0.10 16.79
#